data_AF-A0A969BW10-F1
#
_entry.id   AF-A0A969BW10-F1
#
_cell.length_a   1.000
_cell.length_b   1.000
_cell.length_c   1.000
_cell.angle_alpha   90.00
_cell.angle_beta   90.00
_cell.angle_gamma   90.00
#
_symmetry.space_group_name_H-M   'P 1'
#
loop_
_entity.id
_entity.type
_entity.pdbx_description
1 polymer ?
#
loop_
_entity_poly.entity_id
_entity_poly.type
_entity_poly.pdbx_seq_one_letter_code
_entity_poly.pdbx_strand_id
1 'polypeptide(L)'
;MTNSIMAELAGRYRINQQNLLELVEGLTDEQIAWTPNATTPSIGFHVWHLARWADYIQELMNGRGSQLWEIDGLAARWNMATKSLGYAQTGMEMDEQAAVALRLPEKGVFLDYVRRSFAAAQQATAKIRDDEFFRAYECYHAENWHGGQIGPIVITWMTHDNRHLGMIECLIGLQGQSGSADV
;
A
#
# COMPACT_ATOMS: atom_id res chain seq x y z
N MET A 1 -2.46 -24.52 20.64
CA MET A 1 -2.91 -23.45 19.74
C MET A 1 -3.15 -24.09 18.39
N THR A 2 -4.34 -23.92 17.81
CA THR A 2 -4.64 -24.45 16.48
C THR A 2 -3.90 -23.59 15.47
N ASN A 3 -3.06 -24.18 14.63
CA ASN A 3 -2.37 -23.46 13.57
C ASN A 3 -3.41 -22.99 12.55
N SER A 4 -3.49 -21.69 12.27
CA SER A 4 -4.36 -21.11 11.23
C SER A 4 -3.52 -20.44 10.17
N ILE A 5 -3.75 -20.80 8.91
CA ILE A 5 -3.01 -20.22 7.77
C ILE A 5 -3.37 -18.75 7.58
N MET A 6 -4.65 -18.39 7.72
CA MET A 6 -5.07 -17.00 7.55
C MET A 6 -4.58 -16.12 8.71
N ALA A 7 -4.52 -16.66 9.94
CA ALA A 7 -3.95 -15.93 11.06
C ALA A 7 -2.46 -15.64 10.86
N GLU A 8 -1.68 -16.62 10.37
CA GLU A 8 -0.26 -16.41 10.05
C GLU A 8 -0.09 -15.37 8.93
N LEU A 9 -0.87 -15.48 7.84
CA LEU A 9 -0.81 -14.52 6.72
C LEU A 9 -1.18 -13.10 7.14
N ALA A 10 -2.26 -12.94 7.91
CA ALA A 10 -2.66 -11.64 8.43
C ALA A 10 -1.58 -11.06 9.38
N GLY A 11 -0.93 -11.91 10.18
CA GLY A 11 0.20 -11.54 11.03
C GLY A 11 1.39 -11.02 10.22
N ARG A 12 1.80 -11.74 9.17
CA ARG A 12 2.90 -11.33 8.27
C ARG A 12 2.59 -10.06 7.51
N TYR A 13 1.38 -9.95 6.98
CA TYR A 13 0.92 -8.74 6.28
C TYR A 13 0.97 -7.51 7.18
N ARG A 14 0.53 -7.64 8.44
CA ARG A 14 0.64 -6.58 9.44
C ARG A 14 2.10 -6.18 9.71
N ILE A 15 2.99 -7.14 9.90
CA ILE A 15 4.41 -6.87 10.20
C ILE A 15 5.06 -6.07 9.05
N ASN A 16 4.80 -6.45 7.79
CA ASN A 16 5.33 -5.71 6.63
C ASN A 16 4.92 -4.22 6.67
N GLN A 17 3.64 -3.96 6.96
CA GLN A 17 3.11 -2.60 7.05
C GLN A 17 3.65 -1.83 8.26
N GLN A 18 3.88 -2.51 9.39
CA GLN A 18 4.50 -1.91 10.57
C GLN A 18 5.96 -1.51 10.29
N ASN A 19 6.75 -2.41 9.70
CA ASN A 19 8.14 -2.11 9.33
C ASN A 19 8.22 -0.91 8.38
N LEU A 20 7.30 -0.83 7.40
CA LEU A 20 7.22 0.33 6.52
C LEU A 20 6.91 1.61 7.30
N LEU A 21 5.91 1.60 8.18
CA LEU A 21 5.54 2.78 8.96
C LEU A 21 6.70 3.25 9.85
N GLU A 22 7.37 2.32 10.53
CA GLU A 22 8.53 2.62 11.38
C GLU A 22 9.66 3.30 10.61
N LEU A 23 9.97 2.81 9.40
CA LEU A 23 10.97 3.43 8.52
C LEU A 23 10.61 4.87 8.14
N VAL A 24 9.36 5.10 7.73
CA VAL A 24 8.95 6.40 7.17
C VAL A 24 8.60 7.43 8.23
N GLU A 25 8.31 7.00 9.46
CA GLU A 25 8.07 7.88 10.61
C GLU A 25 9.31 8.70 10.99
N GLY A 26 10.52 8.20 10.72
CA GLY A 26 11.77 8.93 10.96
C GLY A 26 12.10 10.02 9.92
N LEU A 27 11.47 9.98 8.73
CA LEU A 27 11.88 10.81 7.59
C LEU A 27 11.28 12.23 7.62
N THR A 28 11.96 13.23 7.08
CA THR A 28 11.36 14.56 6.86
C THR A 28 10.50 14.59 5.59
N ASP A 29 9.68 15.64 5.42
CA ASP A 29 8.94 15.88 4.18
C ASP A 29 9.85 15.89 2.95
N GLU A 30 11.01 16.54 3.03
CA GLU A 30 11.99 16.60 1.95
C GLU A 30 12.52 15.21 1.59
N GLN A 31 12.78 14.38 2.59
CA GLN A 31 13.28 13.02 2.38
C GLN A 31 12.22 12.10 1.76
N ILE A 32 10.96 12.29 2.13
CA ILE A 32 9.81 11.57 1.55
C ILE A 32 9.59 11.99 0.09
N ALA A 33 9.76 13.29 -0.23
CA ALA A 33 9.54 13.84 -1.56
C ALA A 33 10.74 13.69 -2.52
N TRP A 34 11.91 13.35 -1.99
CA TRP A 34 13.15 13.24 -2.76
C TRP A 34 13.11 12.12 -3.80
N THR A 35 13.70 12.38 -4.96
CA THR A 35 13.88 11.42 -6.07
C THR A 35 15.36 11.40 -6.46
N PRO A 36 16.00 10.21 -6.61
CA PRO A 36 17.43 10.14 -6.93
C PRO A 36 17.75 10.52 -8.38
N ASN A 37 16.78 10.40 -9.28
CA ASN A 37 16.93 10.65 -10.71
C ASN A 37 15.55 10.88 -11.36
N ALA A 38 15.51 11.06 -12.69
CA ALA A 38 14.29 11.36 -13.42
C ALA A 38 13.34 10.16 -13.67
N THR A 39 13.74 8.95 -13.29
CA THR A 39 13.03 7.69 -13.58
C THR A 39 12.56 6.96 -12.31
N THR A 40 13.13 7.31 -11.16
CA THR A 40 12.84 6.64 -9.89
C THR A 40 11.84 7.47 -9.08
N PRO A 41 10.64 6.93 -8.81
CA PRO A 41 9.67 7.58 -7.94
C PRO A 41 10.22 7.79 -6.51
N SER A 42 9.62 8.74 -5.80
CA SER A 42 10.03 9.06 -4.43
C SER A 42 9.60 7.99 -3.43
N ILE A 43 10.15 8.05 -2.21
CA ILE A 43 9.66 7.24 -1.08
C ILE A 43 8.16 7.48 -0.88
N GLY A 44 7.73 8.75 -0.96
CA GLY A 44 6.34 9.14 -0.89
C GLY A 44 5.45 8.39 -1.89
N PHE A 45 5.85 8.32 -3.16
CA PHE A 45 5.10 7.55 -4.17
C PHE A 45 4.93 6.10 -3.75
N HIS A 46 5.99 5.42 -3.32
CA HIS A 46 5.92 4.02 -2.91
C HIS A 46 5.01 3.83 -1.69
N VAL A 47 5.09 4.69 -0.69
CA VAL A 47 4.24 4.62 0.50
C VAL A 47 2.76 4.87 0.14
N TRP A 48 2.49 5.85 -0.73
CA TRP A 48 1.14 6.16 -1.19
C TRP A 48 0.56 5.00 -1.99
N HIS A 49 1.36 4.43 -2.90
CA HIS A 49 1.01 3.27 -3.70
C HIS A 49 0.60 2.07 -2.82
N LEU A 50 1.39 1.78 -1.79
CA LEU A 50 1.08 0.70 -0.85
C LEU A 50 -0.17 1.00 -0.01
N ALA A 51 -0.38 2.24 0.42
CA ALA A 51 -1.61 2.64 1.10
C ALA A 51 -2.85 2.49 0.19
N ARG A 52 -2.75 2.84 -1.09
CA ARG A 52 -3.82 2.62 -2.07
C ARG A 52 -4.12 1.14 -2.27
N TRP A 53 -3.11 0.27 -2.32
CA TRP A 53 -3.33 -1.19 -2.37
C TRP A 53 -3.93 -1.77 -1.10
N ALA A 54 -3.53 -1.28 0.07
CA ALA A 54 -4.17 -1.66 1.33
C ALA A 54 -5.67 -1.27 1.33
N ASP A 55 -5.98 -0.06 0.85
CA ASP A 55 -7.35 0.42 0.70
C ASP A 55 -8.16 -0.41 -0.32
N TYR A 56 -7.49 -0.89 -1.36
CA TYR A 56 -8.06 -1.82 -2.33
C TYR A 56 -8.35 -3.20 -1.74
N ILE A 57 -7.40 -3.79 -0.99
CA ILE A 57 -7.59 -5.08 -0.32
C ILE A 57 -8.78 -5.03 0.63
N GLN A 58 -8.93 -3.96 1.40
CA GLN A 58 -10.07 -3.85 2.29
C GLN A 58 -11.38 -3.72 1.49
N GLU A 59 -11.38 -3.17 0.26
CA GLU A 59 -12.56 -3.12 -0.60
C GLU A 59 -12.98 -4.51 -1.07
N LEU A 60 -12.03 -5.36 -1.45
CA LEU A 60 -12.32 -6.75 -1.84
C LEU A 60 -13.03 -7.53 -0.71
N MET A 61 -12.83 -7.13 0.54
CA MET A 61 -13.31 -7.83 1.73
C MET A 61 -14.55 -7.17 2.33
N ASN A 62 -14.64 -5.84 2.31
CA ASN A 62 -15.72 -5.06 2.93
C ASN A 62 -16.78 -4.58 1.94
N GLY A 63 -16.52 -4.68 0.63
CA GLY A 63 -17.46 -4.29 -0.43
C GLY A 63 -17.12 -2.95 -1.08
N ARG A 64 -17.68 -2.74 -2.28
CA ARG A 64 -17.50 -1.52 -3.09
C ARG A 64 -17.77 -0.24 -2.31
N GLY A 65 -16.91 0.76 -2.52
CA GLY A 65 -17.06 2.08 -1.90
C GLY A 65 -16.64 2.13 -0.44
N SER A 66 -15.97 1.09 0.06
CA SER A 66 -15.34 1.10 1.39
C SER A 66 -13.95 1.75 1.39
N GLN A 67 -13.38 2.04 0.22
CA GLN A 67 -12.07 2.69 0.11
C GLN A 67 -12.09 4.05 0.79
N LEU A 68 -11.22 4.22 1.80
CA LEU A 68 -11.06 5.48 2.51
C LEU A 68 -10.70 6.62 1.57
N TRP A 69 -9.94 6.33 0.52
CA TRP A 69 -9.60 7.29 -0.54
C TRP A 69 -10.82 7.92 -1.20
N GLU A 70 -11.85 7.13 -1.46
CA GLU A 70 -13.09 7.59 -2.10
C GLU A 70 -14.02 8.23 -1.08
N ILE A 71 -14.18 7.60 0.10
CA ILE A 71 -15.00 8.13 1.20
C ILE A 71 -14.53 9.52 1.60
N ASP A 72 -13.21 9.70 1.70
CA ASP A 72 -12.62 10.98 2.02
C ASP A 72 -12.44 11.86 0.77
N GLY A 73 -12.61 11.38 -0.46
CA GLY A 73 -12.38 12.19 -1.66
C GLY A 73 -10.96 12.78 -1.72
N LEU A 74 -9.96 12.00 -1.33
CA LEU A 74 -8.58 12.47 -1.12
C LEU A 74 -7.93 12.97 -2.39
N ALA A 75 -8.22 12.38 -3.54
CA ALA A 75 -7.73 12.88 -4.83
C ALA A 75 -8.06 14.37 -5.02
N ALA A 76 -9.29 14.78 -4.73
CA ALA A 76 -9.71 16.17 -4.84
C ALA A 76 -9.04 17.05 -3.76
N ARG A 77 -9.00 16.58 -2.51
CA ARG A 77 -8.37 17.34 -1.40
C ARG A 77 -6.87 17.56 -1.61
N TRP A 78 -6.20 16.61 -2.22
CA TRP A 78 -4.76 16.65 -2.50
C TRP A 78 -4.44 17.20 -3.90
N ASN A 79 -5.46 17.72 -4.61
CA ASN A 79 -5.35 18.32 -5.93
C ASN A 79 -4.68 17.38 -6.97
N MET A 80 -5.05 16.10 -6.93
CA MET A 80 -4.56 15.07 -7.84
C MET A 80 -5.53 14.82 -8.99
N ALA A 81 -5.02 14.81 -10.22
CA ALA A 81 -5.80 14.47 -11.39
C ALA A 81 -6.06 12.95 -11.44
N THR A 82 -7.29 12.52 -11.14
CA THR A 82 -7.65 11.10 -11.02
C THR A 82 -7.34 10.27 -12.27
N LYS A 83 -7.47 10.87 -13.47
CA LYS A 83 -7.18 10.20 -14.75
C LYS A 83 -5.73 9.79 -14.93
N SER A 84 -4.80 10.36 -14.17
CA SER A 84 -3.38 10.08 -14.27
C SER A 84 -2.85 9.25 -13.09
N LEU A 85 -3.70 8.69 -12.23
CA LEU A 85 -3.28 7.91 -11.06
C LEU A 85 -3.19 6.40 -11.33
N GLY A 86 -3.26 5.99 -12.60
CA GLY A 86 -3.18 4.60 -13.01
C GLY A 86 -4.42 3.77 -12.64
N TYR A 87 -4.28 2.45 -12.74
CA TYR A 87 -5.30 1.46 -12.45
C TYR A 87 -5.92 1.69 -11.06
N ALA A 88 -7.25 1.79 -10.99
CA ALA A 88 -8.01 2.04 -9.75
C ALA A 88 -7.45 3.17 -8.85
N GLN A 89 -6.74 4.14 -9.46
CA GLN A 89 -6.01 5.20 -8.76
C GLN A 89 -5.00 4.69 -7.73
N THR A 90 -4.36 3.54 -7.97
CA THR A 90 -3.35 2.95 -7.08
C THR A 90 -1.92 3.35 -7.44
N GLY A 91 -1.69 3.95 -8.61
CA GLY A 91 -0.35 4.19 -9.15
C GLY A 91 0.18 3.04 -10.01
N MET A 92 -0.49 1.89 -10.04
CA MET A 92 -0.17 0.83 -11.00
C MET A 92 -0.49 1.31 -12.43
N GLU A 93 0.41 1.05 -13.38
CA GLU A 93 0.30 1.51 -14.78
C GLU A 93 0.23 3.04 -14.95
N MET A 94 0.64 3.78 -13.91
CA MET A 94 0.82 5.21 -13.98
C MET A 94 1.98 5.56 -14.92
N ASP A 95 1.83 6.66 -15.69
CA ASP A 95 2.92 7.19 -16.51
C ASP A 95 4.15 7.51 -15.62
N GLU A 96 5.34 7.17 -16.11
CA GLU A 96 6.59 7.30 -15.34
C GLU A 96 6.87 8.75 -14.93
N GLN A 97 6.66 9.70 -15.84
CA GLN A 97 6.85 11.13 -15.52
C GLN A 97 5.82 11.60 -14.50
N ALA A 98 4.57 11.12 -14.61
CA ALA A 98 3.53 11.42 -13.64
C ALA A 98 3.86 10.83 -12.25
N ALA A 99 4.40 9.61 -12.18
CA ALA A 99 4.79 8.97 -10.92
C ALA A 99 5.93 9.73 -10.21
N VAL A 100 6.95 10.16 -10.98
CA VAL A 100 8.06 10.97 -10.46
C VAL A 100 7.61 12.39 -10.07
N ALA A 101 6.66 12.95 -10.80
CA ALA A 101 6.09 14.27 -10.52
C ALA A 101 5.03 14.27 -9.42
N LEU A 102 4.60 13.11 -8.91
CA LEU A 102 3.59 13.01 -7.87
C LEU A 102 4.05 13.77 -6.61
N ARG A 103 3.19 14.67 -6.11
CA ARG A 103 3.42 15.40 -4.87
C ARG A 103 2.31 15.07 -3.89
N LEU A 104 2.73 14.66 -2.70
CA LEU A 104 1.86 14.29 -1.59
C LEU A 104 1.69 15.49 -0.66
N PRO A 105 0.62 15.50 0.16
CA PRO A 105 0.50 16.51 1.21
C PRO A 105 1.63 16.35 2.26
N GLU A 106 1.70 17.30 3.18
CA GLU A 106 2.62 17.26 4.32
C GLU A 106 2.53 15.92 5.07
N LYS A 107 3.69 15.44 5.54
CA LYS A 107 3.91 14.11 6.10
C LYS A 107 2.86 13.72 7.13
N GLY A 108 2.46 14.62 8.03
CA GLY A 108 1.43 14.36 9.02
C GLY A 108 0.09 13.95 8.39
N VAL A 109 -0.39 14.73 7.43
CA VAL A 109 -1.62 14.45 6.67
C VAL A 109 -1.48 13.19 5.83
N PHE A 110 -0.34 13.01 5.17
CA PHE A 110 -0.08 11.86 4.34
C PHE A 110 -0.05 10.55 5.16
N LEU A 111 0.74 10.51 6.23
CA LEU A 111 0.88 9.31 7.06
C LEU A 111 -0.37 9.01 7.88
N ASP A 112 -1.24 9.99 8.17
CA ASP A 112 -2.58 9.71 8.72
C ASP A 112 -3.37 8.79 7.79
N TYR A 113 -3.45 9.12 6.49
CA TYR A 113 -4.12 8.28 5.51
C TYR A 113 -3.49 6.88 5.43
N VAL A 114 -2.14 6.81 5.34
CA VAL A 114 -1.41 5.54 5.27
C VAL A 114 -1.75 4.63 6.46
N ARG A 115 -1.71 5.17 7.69
CA ARG A 115 -2.06 4.41 8.91
C ARG A 115 -3.50 3.92 8.89
N ARG A 116 -4.45 4.76 8.47
CA ARG A 116 -5.86 4.37 8.40
C ARG A 116 -6.12 3.29 7.35
N SER A 117 -5.52 3.39 6.17
CA SER A 117 -5.63 2.36 5.12
C SER A 117 -5.00 1.03 5.55
N PHE A 118 -3.82 1.06 6.18
CA PHE A 118 -3.17 -0.13 6.72
C PHE A 118 -4.02 -0.77 7.82
N ALA A 119 -4.52 0.01 8.77
CA ALA A 119 -5.40 -0.50 9.83
C ALA A 119 -6.66 -1.15 9.26
N ALA A 120 -7.31 -0.54 8.25
CA ALA A 120 -8.48 -1.10 7.60
C ALA A 120 -8.17 -2.44 6.88
N ALA A 121 -7.05 -2.51 6.16
CA ALA A 121 -6.60 -3.73 5.49
C ALA A 121 -6.24 -4.85 6.47
N GLN A 122 -5.57 -4.51 7.58
CA GLN A 122 -5.25 -5.46 8.65
C GLN A 122 -6.52 -6.01 9.32
N GLN A 123 -7.51 -5.15 9.58
CA GLN A 123 -8.79 -5.57 10.14
C GLN A 123 -9.58 -6.45 9.16
N ALA A 124 -9.55 -6.12 7.86
CA ALA A 124 -10.21 -6.91 6.83
C ALA A 124 -9.58 -8.31 6.70
N THR A 125 -8.26 -8.37 6.62
CA THR A 125 -7.52 -9.65 6.46
C THR A 125 -7.59 -10.54 7.69
N ALA A 126 -7.60 -9.97 8.90
CA ALA A 126 -7.72 -10.73 10.15
C ALA A 126 -9.09 -11.41 10.36
N LYS A 127 -10.12 -11.02 9.62
CA LYS A 127 -11.47 -11.62 9.71
C LYS A 127 -11.65 -12.85 8.81
N ILE A 128 -10.71 -13.11 7.90
CA ILE A 128 -10.81 -14.20 6.93
C ILE A 128 -10.50 -15.51 7.64
N ARG A 129 -11.37 -16.51 7.47
CA ARG A 129 -11.18 -17.84 8.05
C ARG A 129 -10.42 -18.76 7.09
N ASP A 130 -9.79 -19.80 7.63
CA ASP A 130 -9.03 -20.78 6.84
C ASP A 130 -9.87 -21.47 5.74
N ASP A 131 -11.15 -21.74 6.01
CA ASP A 131 -12.08 -22.32 5.03
C ASP A 131 -12.42 -21.37 3.87
N GLU A 132 -12.10 -20.08 4.01
CA GLU A 132 -12.32 -19.04 3.01
C GLU A 132 -11.07 -18.76 2.16
N PHE A 133 -9.97 -19.46 2.39
CA PHE A 133 -8.70 -19.21 1.69
C PHE A 133 -8.87 -19.20 0.16
N PHE A 134 -9.64 -20.15 -0.39
CA PHE A 134 -9.91 -20.22 -1.84
C PHE A 134 -11.25 -19.60 -2.25
N ARG A 135 -11.95 -18.89 -1.35
CA ARG A 135 -13.20 -18.20 -1.66
C ARG A 135 -12.94 -17.13 -2.72
N ALA A 136 -13.86 -17.03 -3.67
CA ALA A 136 -13.84 -15.95 -4.66
C ALA A 136 -14.20 -14.60 -4.01
N TYR A 137 -13.42 -13.55 -4.31
CA TYR A 137 -13.77 -12.16 -4.05
C TYR A 137 -14.57 -11.58 -5.22
N GLU A 138 -15.33 -10.53 -4.95
CA GLU A 138 -15.99 -9.76 -5.99
C GLU A 138 -14.99 -8.77 -6.59
N CYS A 139 -14.82 -8.86 -7.92
CA CYS A 139 -13.98 -7.94 -8.68
C CYS A 139 -14.72 -6.61 -8.88
N TYR A 140 -14.06 -5.49 -8.60
CA TYR A 140 -14.67 -4.17 -8.73
C TYR A 140 -14.10 -3.31 -9.86
N HIS A 141 -12.92 -3.65 -10.37
CA HIS A 141 -12.18 -2.83 -11.35
C HIS A 141 -11.75 -3.66 -12.58
N ALA A 142 -12.54 -4.70 -12.90
CA ALA A 142 -12.41 -5.59 -14.06
C ALA A 142 -11.15 -6.49 -14.08
N GLU A 143 -10.53 -6.69 -12.94
CA GLU A 143 -9.44 -7.64 -12.69
C GLU A 143 -9.92 -9.04 -12.28
N ASN A 144 -9.12 -10.06 -12.61
CA ASN A 144 -9.35 -11.42 -12.08
C ASN A 144 -8.02 -12.08 -11.70
N TRP A 145 -7.27 -11.43 -10.80
CA TRP A 145 -5.97 -11.94 -10.38
C TRP A 145 -6.12 -13.18 -9.51
N HIS A 146 -5.24 -14.16 -9.74
CA HIS A 146 -5.22 -15.44 -9.02
C HIS A 146 -6.57 -16.17 -8.99
N GLY A 147 -7.30 -16.13 -10.11
CA GLY A 147 -8.61 -16.76 -10.21
C GLY A 147 -9.67 -16.14 -9.28
N GLY A 148 -9.44 -14.91 -8.83
CA GLY A 148 -10.36 -14.18 -7.98
C GLY A 148 -10.36 -14.67 -6.54
N GLN A 149 -9.29 -15.33 -6.05
CA GLN A 149 -9.29 -15.98 -4.74
C GLN A 149 -8.65 -15.13 -3.63
N ILE A 150 -9.24 -15.15 -2.44
CA ILE A 150 -8.87 -14.29 -1.30
C ILE A 150 -7.50 -14.60 -0.70
N GLY A 151 -7.21 -15.85 -0.34
CA GLY A 151 -5.92 -16.24 0.23
C GLY A 151 -4.75 -15.90 -0.72
N PRO A 152 -4.81 -16.33 -2.00
CA PRO A 152 -3.81 -15.96 -3.00
C PRO A 152 -3.63 -14.46 -3.18
N ILE A 153 -4.70 -13.66 -3.19
CA ILE A 153 -4.57 -12.21 -3.36
C ILE A 153 -3.87 -11.54 -2.17
N VAL A 154 -4.13 -12.00 -0.94
CA VAL A 154 -3.43 -11.51 0.27
C VAL A 154 -1.94 -11.85 0.21
N ILE A 155 -1.57 -13.05 -0.22
CA ILE A 155 -0.16 -13.45 -0.39
C ILE A 155 0.53 -12.58 -1.44
N THR A 156 -0.14 -12.32 -2.56
CA THR A 156 0.39 -11.47 -3.63
C THR A 156 0.67 -10.06 -3.13
N TRP A 157 -0.26 -9.45 -2.41
CA TRP A 157 -0.07 -8.11 -1.89
C TRP A 157 0.96 -8.03 -0.77
N MET A 158 1.01 -9.02 0.13
CA MET A 158 2.09 -9.11 1.11
C MET A 158 3.47 -9.19 0.44
N THR A 159 3.60 -9.97 -0.64
CA THR A 159 4.85 -10.08 -1.41
C THR A 159 5.17 -8.79 -2.16
N HIS A 160 4.16 -8.14 -2.71
CA HIS A 160 4.26 -6.85 -3.37
C HIS A 160 4.75 -5.75 -2.41
N ASP A 161 4.19 -5.67 -1.20
CA ASP A 161 4.62 -4.73 -0.16
C ASP A 161 6.10 -4.90 0.15
N ASN A 162 6.59 -6.15 0.27
CA ASN A 162 8.01 -6.42 0.51
C ASN A 162 8.93 -5.97 -0.63
N ARG A 163 8.48 -6.04 -1.89
CA ARG A 163 9.27 -5.52 -3.02
C ARG A 163 9.44 -4.01 -2.92
N HIS A 164 8.37 -3.29 -2.58
CA HIS A 164 8.41 -1.85 -2.38
C HIS A 164 9.16 -1.43 -1.11
N LEU A 165 9.06 -2.22 -0.04
CA LEU A 165 9.86 -2.02 1.17
C LEU A 165 11.36 -2.04 0.84
N GLY A 166 11.82 -3.01 0.05
CA GLY A 166 13.21 -3.04 -0.42
C GLY A 166 13.61 -1.82 -1.25
N MET A 167 12.70 -1.27 -2.06
CA MET A 167 12.94 -0.02 -2.80
C MET A 167 13.05 1.19 -1.84
N ILE A 168 12.17 1.27 -0.85
CA ILE A 168 12.17 2.33 0.17
C ILE A 168 13.47 2.28 0.98
N GLU A 169 13.87 1.09 1.44
CA GLU A 169 15.14 0.88 2.16
C GLU A 169 16.35 1.36 1.34
N CYS A 170 16.39 1.03 0.05
CA CYS A 170 17.44 1.51 -0.85
C CYS A 170 17.45 3.05 -0.96
N LEU A 171 16.28 3.69 -1.09
CA LEU A 171 16.15 5.15 -1.18
C LEU A 171 16.54 5.84 0.14
N ILE A 172 16.25 5.24 1.29
CA ILE A 172 16.68 5.71 2.61
C ILE A 172 18.22 5.63 2.70
N GLY A 173 18.80 4.50 2.29
CA GLY A 173 20.26 4.31 2.24
C GLY A 173 20.98 5.32 1.34
N LEU A 174 20.42 5.63 0.16
CA LEU A 174 20.97 6.65 -0.74
C LEU A 174 20.95 8.07 -0.15
N GLN A 175 20.09 8.32 0.85
CA GLN A 175 20.05 9.57 1.60
C GLN A 175 20.96 9.56 2.84
N GLY A 176 21.80 8.52 3.00
CA GLY A 176 22.77 8.41 4.08
C GLY A 176 22.19 7.94 5.41
N GLN A 177 20.99 7.36 5.41
CA GLN A 177 20.34 6.81 6.60
C GLN A 177 20.47 5.28 6.66
N SER A 178 20.35 4.72 7.86
CA SER A 178 20.35 3.27 8.07
C SER A 178 18.98 2.67 7.73
N GLY A 179 18.99 1.55 7.02
CA GLY A 179 17.79 0.74 6.81
C GLY A 179 17.44 -0.14 8.01
N SER A 180 16.26 -0.75 7.99
CA SER A 180 15.77 -1.61 9.09
C SER A 180 16.19 -3.07 8.99
N ALA A 181 16.65 -3.51 7.81
CA ALA A 181 16.96 -4.92 7.57
C ALA A 181 18.33 -5.39 8.12
N ASP A 182 19.20 -4.44 8.48
CA ASP A 182 20.59 -4.72 8.92
C ASP A 182 20.80 -4.52 10.44
N VAL A 183 19.73 -4.23 11.20
CA VAL A 183 19.75 -3.97 12.66
C VAL A 183 19.19 -5.11 13.50
#